data_AF-A0A1M6TLU9-F1
#
_entry.id   AF-A0A1M6TLU9-F1
#
_cell.length_a   1.000
_cell.length_b   1.000
_cell.length_c   1.000
_cell.angle_alpha   90.00
_cell.angle_beta   90.00
_cell.angle_gamma   90.00
#
_symmetry.space_group_name_H-M   'P 1'
#
loop_
_entity.id
_entity.type
_entity.pdbx_description
1 polymer ?
#
loop_
_entity_poly.entity_id
_entity_poly.type
_entity_poly.pdbx_seq_one_letter_code
_entity_poly.pdbx_strand_id
1 'polypeptide(L)'
;MKITFNKIIISSVLIMSIILSPMSISVKASTSFNEVYDQNIVDSILVDHAQEFADRMEGYLQVDSIDSLIDNHTVFFTYDSLGNRIKKIDGDNITCYTYNNNNLISESNGGGIVEYIVDEQNQTIGFIYNGNRYNYVFDENTNNVIEIKNEENKVVVKYDYDENNNVIILGENVQGNWTNMSDDVTFIGNVNPYRFAGFYFDKETGYYYYGGRYYNPLSREYYINKAGIKTHEGMNTNSLYSSVDQMAALLLADSSFGNAITTYNESWYESNDSVEISARLIYAENNVNLTDQPGIAWVLINRYNANSSTFGGQSIYNIATKKYQFSSIHPGTDGANQTKHARVPETSSSAWSKSVWLSCAISATKDRPTFATLVPKPTGIDKQCYFVGVALASVTMSTSGGSLVYNGSTIKNVCLIGISSNMTTMTYINKYKNQYYNVFFSYSTDNYF
;
A
#
# COMPACT_ATOMS: atom_id res chain seq x y z
N MET A 1 49.59 22.03 24.78
CA MET A 1 48.72 22.68 25.78
C MET A 1 47.28 22.39 25.36
N LYS A 2 46.57 21.58 26.16
CA LYS A 2 45.10 21.40 26.12
C LYS A 2 44.42 22.78 26.17
N ILE A 3 43.24 22.98 25.61
CA ILE A 3 41.98 22.77 26.35
C ILE A 3 40.79 22.61 25.37
N THR A 4 39.96 21.67 25.77
CA THR A 4 38.71 21.10 25.26
C THR A 4 37.47 21.96 25.58
N PHE A 5 36.32 21.53 25.02
CA PHE A 5 34.92 21.64 25.49
C PHE A 5 34.02 22.64 24.73
N ASN A 6 32.74 22.37 24.43
CA ASN A 6 31.83 21.28 24.76
C ASN A 6 30.62 21.29 23.80
N LYS A 7 30.12 20.11 23.41
CA LYS A 7 28.70 19.90 23.07
C LYS A 7 27.90 19.93 24.38
N ILE A 8 26.65 20.44 24.38
CA ILE A 8 25.45 19.83 25.00
C ILE A 8 24.23 20.81 24.99
N ILE A 9 23.21 20.40 24.23
CA ILE A 9 21.74 20.27 24.50
C ILE A 9 20.92 21.49 24.97
N ILE A 10 19.72 21.58 24.37
CA ILE A 10 18.36 21.98 24.87
C ILE A 10 17.75 22.95 23.84
N SER A 11 16.51 22.86 23.38
CA SER A 11 15.40 21.90 23.41
C SER A 11 14.37 22.47 22.43
N SER A 12 13.55 21.62 21.84
CA SER A 12 12.29 21.95 21.19
C SER A 12 11.44 22.90 22.04
N VAL A 13 10.62 23.73 21.36
CA VAL A 13 9.21 24.09 21.65
C VAL A 13 8.89 25.54 21.21
N LEU A 14 8.02 25.68 20.21
CA LEU A 14 6.71 26.36 20.26
C LEU A 14 6.38 27.09 18.94
N ILE A 15 5.32 26.60 18.30
CA ILE A 15 4.51 27.28 17.29
C ILE A 15 3.88 28.52 17.96
N MET A 16 4.01 29.70 17.35
CA MET A 16 3.11 30.82 17.64
C MET A 16 2.80 31.58 16.36
N SER A 17 1.52 31.50 16.00
CA SER A 17 0.86 32.18 14.89
C SER A 17 1.03 33.70 14.98
N ILE A 18 1.34 34.35 13.85
CA ILE A 18 1.11 35.78 13.66
C ILE A 18 0.34 35.96 12.36
N ILE A 19 -0.97 36.16 12.51
CA ILE A 19 -1.83 36.85 11.55
C ILE A 19 -1.35 38.31 11.51
N LEU A 20 -1.09 38.89 10.33
CA LEU A 20 -1.13 40.34 10.11
C LEU A 20 -1.17 40.64 8.60
N SER A 21 -2.34 41.06 8.11
CA SER A 21 -2.50 41.86 6.89
C SER A 21 -2.44 43.37 7.27
N PRO A 22 -2.35 44.31 6.32
CA PRO A 22 -1.30 45.32 6.27
C PRO A 22 -1.75 46.68 6.80
N MET A 23 -0.86 47.44 7.46
CA MET A 23 -1.01 48.90 7.57
C MET A 23 0.34 49.61 7.62
N SER A 24 0.44 50.60 6.75
CA SER A 24 1.61 51.34 6.28
C SER A 24 2.13 52.42 7.25
N ILE A 25 3.38 52.89 7.00
CA ILE A 25 3.96 54.26 7.15
C ILE A 25 5.36 54.21 7.81
N SER A 26 6.45 54.25 7.00
CA SER A 26 7.31 55.41 6.62
C SER A 26 8.43 55.68 7.64
N VAL A 27 9.73 55.74 7.30
CA VAL A 27 10.42 56.93 6.72
C VAL A 27 11.83 56.58 6.14
N LYS A 28 12.04 57.05 4.89
CA LYS A 28 13.22 57.61 4.16
C LYS A 28 14.66 57.07 4.31
N ALA A 29 15.18 56.59 3.16
CA ALA A 29 16.42 56.92 2.41
C ALA A 29 17.73 57.19 3.20
N SER A 30 18.92 56.72 2.84
CA SER A 30 19.53 56.32 1.56
C SER A 30 20.90 55.73 1.85
N THR A 31 21.34 54.70 1.11
CA THR A 31 22.67 54.63 0.48
C THR A 31 22.69 53.40 -0.41
N SER A 32 22.91 53.64 -1.70
CA SER A 32 23.24 52.63 -2.70
C SER A 32 24.55 51.93 -2.31
N PHE A 33 24.47 50.64 -1.96
CA PHE A 33 25.59 49.71 -2.10
C PHE A 33 25.19 48.68 -3.15
N ASN A 34 25.72 48.85 -4.36
CA ASN A 34 25.84 47.76 -5.31
C ASN A 34 26.90 46.80 -4.75
N GLU A 35 26.49 45.84 -3.92
CA GLU A 35 27.22 44.59 -3.86
C GLU A 35 26.65 43.70 -4.97
N VAL A 36 27.45 43.54 -6.01
CA VAL A 36 27.28 42.46 -6.99
C VAL A 36 27.36 41.18 -6.15
N TYR A 37 26.21 40.58 -5.87
CA TYR A 37 26.18 39.22 -5.36
C TYR A 37 26.85 38.36 -6.43
N ASP A 38 27.99 37.78 -6.10
CA ASP A 38 28.62 36.78 -6.94
C ASP A 38 27.64 35.61 -7.00
N GLN A 39 26.96 35.48 -8.14
CA GLN A 39 25.95 34.45 -8.38
C GLN A 39 26.52 33.05 -8.07
N ASN A 40 27.85 32.87 -8.23
CA ASN A 40 28.53 31.62 -7.91
C ASN A 40 28.58 31.30 -6.41
N ILE A 41 28.55 32.31 -5.53
CA ILE A 41 28.53 32.13 -4.07
C ILE A 41 27.09 31.85 -3.58
N VAL A 42 26.09 32.47 -4.22
CA VAL A 42 24.67 32.19 -3.93
C VAL A 42 24.30 30.78 -4.41
N ASP A 43 24.79 30.39 -5.59
CA ASP A 43 24.62 29.04 -6.13
C ASP A 43 25.41 28.01 -5.30
N SER A 44 26.61 28.33 -4.78
CA SER A 44 27.34 27.40 -3.90
C SER A 44 26.66 27.21 -2.53
N ILE A 45 26.07 28.27 -1.96
CA ILE A 45 25.37 28.19 -0.66
C ILE A 45 23.99 27.49 -0.81
N LEU A 46 23.32 27.64 -1.95
CA LEU A 46 22.08 26.90 -2.25
C LEU A 46 22.36 25.42 -2.55
N VAL A 47 23.49 25.11 -3.20
CA VAL A 47 23.91 23.72 -3.47
C VAL A 47 24.37 23.02 -2.19
N ASP A 48 25.09 23.69 -1.28
CA ASP A 48 25.54 23.08 -0.02
C ASP A 48 24.36 22.75 0.93
N HIS A 49 23.31 23.58 0.99
CA HIS A 49 22.14 23.25 1.79
C HIS A 49 21.24 22.19 1.15
N ALA A 50 21.21 22.09 -0.19
CA ALA A 50 20.51 21.01 -0.89
C ALA A 50 21.24 19.67 -0.74
N GLN A 51 22.58 19.68 -0.77
CA GLN A 51 23.41 18.49 -0.57
C GLN A 51 23.41 18.04 0.90
N GLU A 52 23.54 18.96 1.88
CA GLU A 52 23.40 18.60 3.30
C GLU A 52 21.98 18.15 3.67
N PHE A 53 20.95 18.60 2.95
CA PHE A 53 19.58 18.10 3.07
C PHE A 53 19.42 16.71 2.42
N ALA A 54 20.04 16.48 1.26
CA ALA A 54 20.08 15.18 0.60
C ALA A 54 20.86 14.14 1.43
N ASP A 55 22.00 14.53 2.00
CA ASP A 55 22.86 13.67 2.84
C ASP A 55 22.21 13.41 4.21
N ARG A 56 21.37 14.33 4.72
CA ARG A 56 20.53 14.09 5.92
C ARG A 56 19.27 13.25 5.61
N MET A 57 18.88 13.14 4.34
CA MET A 57 17.79 12.29 3.85
C MET A 57 18.22 10.85 3.54
N GLU A 58 19.51 10.57 3.30
CA GLU A 58 20.04 9.19 3.17
C GLU A 58 19.82 8.33 4.43
N GLY A 59 19.48 8.95 5.58
CA GLY A 59 19.16 8.27 6.84
C GLY A 59 17.67 7.97 7.09
N TYR A 60 16.76 8.43 6.21
CA TYR A 60 15.32 8.15 6.33
C TYR A 60 14.86 7.36 5.12
N LEU A 61 14.81 6.03 5.28
CA LEU A 61 14.01 5.06 4.52
C LEU A 61 13.70 5.48 3.08
N GLN A 62 14.60 5.14 2.15
CA GLN A 62 14.21 4.89 0.76
C GLN A 62 13.09 3.85 0.79
N VAL A 63 11.84 4.31 0.71
CA VAL A 63 10.71 3.49 0.27
C VAL A 63 10.59 3.79 -1.21
N ASP A 64 10.86 2.76 -2.00
CA ASP A 64 11.12 2.81 -3.43
C ASP A 64 10.14 3.72 -4.18
N SER A 65 10.73 4.59 -4.97
CA SER A 65 10.03 5.36 -5.96
C SER A 65 9.29 4.43 -6.94
N ILE A 66 8.00 4.66 -7.17
CA ILE A 66 7.29 4.00 -8.27
C ILE A 66 7.72 4.68 -9.57
N ASP A 67 8.34 3.93 -10.48
CA ASP A 67 8.53 4.36 -11.86
C ASP A 67 7.20 4.24 -12.60
N SER A 68 6.60 5.37 -12.99
CA SER A 68 5.64 5.38 -14.10
C SER A 68 6.41 5.80 -15.35
N LEU A 69 6.78 4.82 -16.20
CA LEU A 69 7.43 5.10 -17.48
C LEU A 69 6.34 5.40 -18.51
N ILE A 70 6.18 6.65 -18.89
CA ILE A 70 5.33 7.08 -20.01
C ILE A 70 6.20 7.94 -20.91
N ASP A 71 6.41 7.54 -22.16
CA ASP A 71 7.24 8.26 -23.14
C ASP A 71 8.64 8.68 -22.65
N ASN A 72 9.37 7.77 -22.00
CA ASN A 72 10.73 8.01 -21.48
C ASN A 72 10.82 9.06 -20.35
N HIS A 73 9.68 9.43 -19.78
CA HIS A 73 9.55 10.32 -18.63
C HIS A 73 9.20 9.51 -17.38
N THR A 74 9.84 9.82 -16.24
CA THR A 74 9.62 9.10 -14.98
C THR A 74 9.18 10.07 -13.90
N VAL A 75 8.06 9.77 -13.26
CA VAL A 75 7.51 10.52 -12.13
C VAL A 75 7.59 9.67 -10.88
N PHE A 76 8.19 10.20 -9.82
CA PHE A 76 8.42 9.49 -8.57
C PHE A 76 7.43 9.92 -7.50
N PHE A 77 7.00 8.97 -6.67
CA PHE A 77 6.06 9.20 -5.58
C PHE A 77 6.58 8.65 -4.26
N THR A 78 6.32 9.34 -3.15
CA THR A 78 6.62 8.88 -1.79
C THR A 78 5.32 8.82 -0.98
N TYR A 79 5.22 7.83 -0.08
CA TYR A 79 4.01 7.54 0.68
C TYR A 79 4.29 7.42 2.17
N ASP A 80 3.29 7.70 2.99
CA ASP A 80 3.35 7.45 4.43
C ASP A 80 3.06 5.97 4.77
N SER A 81 3.15 5.62 6.06
CA SER A 81 2.87 4.27 6.56
C SER A 81 1.42 3.81 6.40
N LEU A 82 0.50 4.72 6.07
CA LEU A 82 -0.92 4.43 5.82
C LEU A 82 -1.21 4.28 4.32
N GLY A 83 -0.24 4.55 3.44
CA GLY A 83 -0.38 4.48 2.00
C GLY A 83 -0.82 5.80 1.33
N ASN A 84 -0.89 6.89 2.08
CA ASN A 84 -1.19 8.22 1.52
C ASN A 84 0.05 8.76 0.79
N ARG A 85 -0.14 9.32 -0.40
CA ARG A 85 0.94 9.94 -1.18
C ARG A 85 1.34 11.26 -0.55
N ILE A 86 2.52 11.35 0.04
CA ILE A 86 3.04 12.55 0.72
C ILE A 86 3.99 13.38 -0.14
N LYS A 87 4.55 12.82 -1.23
CA LYS A 87 5.44 13.55 -2.16
C LYS A 87 5.29 13.04 -3.59
N LYS A 88 5.48 13.96 -4.54
CA LYS A 88 5.60 13.71 -5.99
C LYS A 88 6.79 14.49 -6.54
N ILE A 89 7.59 13.86 -7.39
CA ILE A 89 8.75 14.44 -8.08
C ILE A 89 8.60 14.17 -9.57
N ASP A 90 8.52 15.23 -10.35
CA ASP A 90 8.38 15.23 -11.80
C ASP A 90 9.46 16.13 -12.40
N GLY A 91 10.61 15.54 -12.78
CA GLY A 91 11.81 16.29 -13.11
C GLY A 91 12.24 17.17 -11.92
N ASP A 92 12.33 18.49 -12.16
CA ASP A 92 12.66 19.49 -11.13
C ASP A 92 11.44 19.91 -10.28
N ASN A 93 10.23 19.51 -10.67
CA ASN A 93 9.01 19.89 -9.95
C ASN A 93 8.78 18.96 -8.76
N ILE A 94 8.77 19.54 -7.56
CA ILE A 94 8.45 18.83 -6.32
C ILE A 94 7.09 19.30 -5.82
N THR A 95 6.17 18.34 -5.62
CA THR A 95 4.88 18.57 -4.96
C THR A 95 4.83 17.80 -3.65
N CYS A 96 4.49 18.49 -2.56
CA CYS A 96 4.30 17.90 -1.24
C CYS A 96 2.82 17.92 -0.87
N TYR A 97 2.35 16.85 -0.23
CA TYR A 97 0.94 16.67 0.13
C TYR A 97 0.79 16.58 1.65
N THR A 98 -0.23 17.23 2.19
CA THR A 98 -0.55 17.19 3.63
C THR A 98 -1.93 16.58 3.84
N TYR A 99 -2.03 15.66 4.79
CA TYR A 99 -3.28 14.95 5.11
C TYR A 99 -3.74 15.26 6.53
N ASN A 100 -5.06 15.22 6.72
CA ASN A 100 -5.68 15.03 8.02
C ASN A 100 -6.30 13.62 8.03
N ASN A 101 -5.70 12.70 8.78
CA ASN A 101 -5.95 11.25 8.66
C ASN A 101 -5.72 10.77 7.21
N ASN A 102 -6.78 10.36 6.50
CA ASN A 102 -6.71 9.90 5.11
C ASN A 102 -7.23 10.94 4.10
N ASN A 103 -7.59 12.14 4.55
CA ASN A 103 -8.10 13.19 3.67
C ASN A 103 -6.98 14.13 3.27
N LEU A 104 -6.76 14.30 1.97
CA LEU A 104 -5.81 15.28 1.44
C LEU A 104 -6.36 16.69 1.70
N ILE A 105 -5.68 17.46 2.54
CA ILE A 105 -6.11 18.81 2.94
C ILE A 105 -5.34 19.92 2.24
N SER A 106 -4.12 19.65 1.77
CA SER A 106 -3.37 20.62 0.96
C SER A 106 -2.27 19.99 0.13
N GLU A 107 -1.88 20.69 -0.92
CA GLU A 107 -0.65 20.45 -1.68
C GLU A 107 0.15 21.73 -1.87
N SER A 108 1.46 21.59 -1.99
CA SER A 108 2.38 22.70 -2.21
C SER A 108 3.44 22.34 -3.25
N ASN A 109 3.68 23.23 -4.19
CA ASN A 109 4.76 23.13 -5.17
C ASN A 109 5.42 24.51 -5.40
N GLY A 110 6.35 24.60 -6.35
CA GLY A 110 7.01 25.87 -6.70
C GLY A 110 6.06 26.98 -7.20
N GLY A 111 4.81 26.64 -7.56
CA GLY A 111 3.77 27.54 -8.04
C GLY A 111 2.76 27.98 -6.97
N GLY A 112 2.88 27.52 -5.71
CA GLY A 112 2.04 27.95 -4.59
C GLY A 112 1.42 26.80 -3.80
N ILE A 113 0.39 27.13 -3.03
CA ILE A 113 -0.34 26.20 -2.16
C ILE A 113 -1.81 26.13 -2.61
N VAL A 114 -2.34 24.93 -2.71
CA VAL A 114 -3.77 24.65 -2.87
C VAL A 114 -4.27 23.99 -1.60
N GLU A 115 -5.32 24.54 -0.98
CA GLU A 115 -5.96 23.96 0.20
C GLU A 115 -7.31 23.36 -0.19
N TYR A 116 -7.56 22.11 0.13
CA TYR A 116 -8.78 21.41 -0.24
C TYR A 116 -9.86 21.56 0.85
N ILE A 117 -11.10 21.76 0.41
CA ILE A 117 -12.25 21.87 1.29
C ILE A 117 -12.93 20.51 1.32
N VAL A 118 -12.98 19.90 2.50
CA VAL A 118 -13.56 18.58 2.73
C VAL A 118 -14.81 18.74 3.59
N ASP A 119 -15.90 18.06 3.24
CA ASP A 119 -17.14 18.07 4.00
C ASP A 119 -17.15 17.04 5.16
N GLU A 120 -18.26 16.96 5.87
CA GLU A 120 -18.44 16.04 7.00
C GLU A 120 -18.48 14.56 6.59
N GLN A 121 -18.66 14.26 5.30
CA GLN A 121 -18.68 12.91 4.72
C GLN A 121 -17.30 12.50 4.16
N ASN A 122 -16.27 13.34 4.33
CA ASN A 122 -14.93 13.16 3.76
C ASN A 122 -14.86 13.32 2.23
N GLN A 123 -15.82 14.00 1.61
CA GLN A 123 -15.75 14.35 0.19
C GLN A 123 -15.07 15.70 0.01
N THR A 124 -14.11 15.77 -0.92
CA THR A 124 -13.50 17.04 -1.33
C THR A 124 -14.49 17.82 -2.19
N ILE A 125 -15.04 18.92 -1.67
CA ILE A 125 -16.12 19.72 -2.28
C ILE A 125 -15.64 21.03 -2.92
N GLY A 126 -14.33 21.31 -2.88
CA GLY A 126 -13.75 22.51 -3.46
C GLY A 126 -12.31 22.72 -3.02
N PHE A 127 -11.79 23.91 -3.31
CA PHE A 127 -10.44 24.30 -2.93
C PHE A 127 -10.30 25.82 -2.76
N ILE A 128 -9.22 26.22 -2.07
CA ILE A 128 -8.76 27.60 -1.93
C ILE A 128 -7.43 27.72 -2.66
N TYR A 129 -7.33 28.70 -3.54
CA TYR A 129 -6.11 29.01 -4.28
C TYR A 129 -5.91 30.52 -4.37
N ASN A 130 -4.71 30.99 -4.00
CA ASN A 130 -4.39 32.42 -3.89
C ASN A 130 -5.42 33.23 -3.07
N GLY A 131 -5.94 32.63 -2.00
CA GLY A 131 -6.92 33.24 -1.10
C GLY A 131 -8.36 33.30 -1.64
N ASN A 132 -8.64 32.78 -2.83
CA ASN A 132 -9.99 32.72 -3.40
C ASN A 132 -10.56 31.32 -3.26
N ARG A 133 -11.84 31.22 -2.84
CA ARG A 133 -12.55 29.95 -2.73
C ARG A 133 -13.26 29.55 -4.03
N TYR A 134 -13.14 28.27 -4.35
CA TYR A 134 -13.77 27.62 -5.49
C TYR A 134 -14.53 26.37 -5.04
N ASN A 135 -15.80 26.24 -5.39
CA ASN A 135 -16.66 25.13 -4.99
C ASN A 135 -17.01 24.26 -6.20
N TYR A 136 -17.02 22.94 -6.02
CA TYR A 136 -17.37 21.99 -7.06
C TYR A 136 -18.88 21.85 -7.24
N VAL A 137 -19.27 21.57 -8.48
CA VAL A 137 -20.58 21.00 -8.82
C VAL A 137 -20.32 19.61 -9.35
N PHE A 138 -20.99 18.61 -8.78
CA PHE A 138 -20.85 17.22 -9.16
C PHE A 138 -21.99 16.78 -10.08
N ASP A 139 -21.67 15.87 -11.00
CA ASP A 139 -22.68 15.05 -11.66
C ASP A 139 -23.28 14.06 -10.66
N GLU A 140 -24.61 14.00 -10.58
CA GLU A 140 -25.33 13.22 -9.56
C GLU A 140 -25.13 11.70 -9.70
N ASN A 141 -24.78 11.21 -10.89
CA ASN A 141 -24.68 9.76 -11.16
C ASN A 141 -23.25 9.24 -11.08
N THR A 142 -22.28 10.05 -11.52
CA THR A 142 -20.88 9.65 -11.67
C THR A 142 -19.97 10.21 -10.58
N ASN A 143 -20.47 11.20 -9.82
CA ASN A 143 -19.67 11.99 -8.87
C ASN A 143 -18.46 12.71 -9.55
N ASN A 144 -18.54 12.95 -10.86
CA ASN A 144 -17.56 13.74 -11.59
C ASN A 144 -17.71 15.21 -11.24
N VAL A 145 -16.60 15.93 -11.04
CA VAL A 145 -16.64 17.40 -10.99
C VAL A 145 -16.95 17.93 -12.38
N ILE A 146 -18.13 18.49 -12.61
CA ILE A 146 -18.58 19.01 -13.92
C ILE A 146 -18.47 20.53 -14.03
N GLU A 147 -18.53 21.25 -12.91
CA GLU A 147 -18.34 22.70 -12.89
C GLU A 147 -17.56 23.16 -11.65
N ILE A 148 -16.95 24.33 -11.75
CA ILE A 148 -16.39 25.07 -10.62
C ILE A 148 -17.09 26.41 -10.51
N LYS A 149 -17.55 26.76 -9.31
CA LYS A 149 -18.13 28.06 -8.97
C LYS A 149 -17.19 28.87 -8.09
N ASN A 150 -17.07 30.17 -8.37
CA ASN A 150 -16.36 31.10 -7.49
C ASN A 150 -17.21 31.48 -6.25
N GLU A 151 -16.69 32.37 -5.40
CA GLU A 151 -17.39 32.88 -4.20
C GLU A 151 -18.72 33.57 -4.49
N GLU A 152 -18.89 34.12 -5.70
CA GLU A 152 -20.13 34.76 -6.16
C GLU A 152 -21.13 33.74 -6.74
N ASN A 153 -20.85 32.44 -6.63
CA ASN A 153 -21.59 31.34 -7.25
C ASN A 153 -21.64 31.37 -8.79
N LYS A 154 -20.79 32.16 -9.44
CA LYS A 154 -20.64 32.16 -10.89
C LYS A 154 -19.84 30.95 -11.33
N VAL A 155 -20.34 30.22 -12.34
CA VAL A 155 -19.59 29.14 -12.97
C VAL A 155 -18.39 29.72 -13.74
N VAL A 156 -17.19 29.29 -13.36
CA VAL A 156 -15.92 29.78 -13.94
C VAL A 156 -15.17 28.69 -14.72
N VAL A 157 -15.50 27.42 -14.50
CA VAL A 157 -14.97 26.28 -15.25
C VAL A 157 -16.09 25.30 -15.54
N LYS A 158 -16.04 24.68 -16.72
CA LYS A 158 -16.78 23.45 -17.01
C LYS A 158 -15.82 22.36 -17.45
N TYR A 159 -16.10 21.14 -17.02
CA TYR A 159 -15.39 19.94 -17.43
C TYR A 159 -16.31 19.10 -18.30
N ASP A 160 -15.93 18.93 -19.56
CA ASP A 160 -16.64 18.07 -20.49
C ASP A 160 -15.87 16.76 -20.65
N TYR A 161 -16.50 15.65 -20.27
CA TYR A 161 -15.88 14.32 -20.23
C TYR A 161 -16.30 13.50 -21.44
N ASP A 162 -15.33 12.89 -22.12
CA ASP A 162 -15.62 11.90 -23.16
C ASP A 162 -15.92 10.51 -22.56
N GLU A 163 -16.28 9.54 -23.41
CA GLU A 163 -16.57 8.16 -23.01
C GLU A 163 -15.39 7.43 -22.32
N ASN A 164 -14.16 7.95 -22.47
CA ASN A 164 -12.95 7.43 -21.85
C ASN A 164 -12.52 8.23 -20.61
N ASN A 165 -13.31 9.21 -20.16
CA ASN A 165 -12.99 10.14 -19.07
C ASN A 165 -11.81 11.08 -19.34
N ASN A 166 -11.45 11.29 -20.61
CA ASN A 166 -10.64 12.44 -20.99
C ASN A 166 -11.49 13.70 -20.84
N VAL A 167 -10.84 14.82 -20.55
CA VAL A 167 -11.55 16.05 -20.22
C VAL A 167 -11.15 17.22 -21.11
N ILE A 168 -12.15 17.92 -21.63
CA ILE A 168 -12.00 19.26 -22.19
C ILE A 168 -12.35 20.26 -21.09
N ILE A 169 -11.42 21.16 -20.80
CA ILE A 169 -11.59 22.18 -19.78
C ILE A 169 -12.08 23.44 -20.49
N LEU A 170 -13.26 23.93 -20.12
CA LEU A 170 -13.87 25.09 -20.75
C LEU A 170 -13.86 26.28 -19.79
N GLY A 171 -13.52 27.46 -20.30
CA GLY A 171 -13.62 28.74 -19.64
C GLY A 171 -14.47 29.72 -20.43
N GLU A 172 -15.14 30.64 -19.74
CA GLU A 172 -15.90 31.71 -20.38
C GLU A 172 -14.96 32.83 -20.83
N ASN A 173 -15.01 33.18 -22.11
CA ASN A 173 -14.26 34.31 -22.66
C ASN A 173 -14.97 35.66 -22.42
N VAL A 174 -14.32 36.76 -22.80
CA VAL A 174 -14.85 38.13 -22.61
C VAL A 174 -16.19 38.40 -23.32
N GLN A 175 -16.60 37.55 -24.27
CA GLN A 175 -17.87 37.65 -25.00
C GLN A 175 -18.97 36.75 -24.41
N GLY A 176 -18.68 36.03 -23.32
CA GLY A 176 -19.61 35.10 -22.69
C GLY A 176 -19.67 33.71 -23.33
N ASN A 177 -18.74 33.39 -24.25
CA ASN A 177 -18.69 32.09 -24.92
C ASN A 177 -17.73 31.14 -24.18
N TRP A 178 -18.13 29.88 -24.06
CA TRP A 178 -17.27 28.83 -23.49
C TRP A 178 -16.27 28.34 -24.53
N THR A 179 -14.98 28.42 -24.21
CA THR A 179 -13.87 28.03 -25.11
C THR A 179 -12.94 27.04 -24.42
N ASN A 180 -12.27 26.20 -25.21
CA ASN A 180 -11.28 25.24 -24.71
C ASN A 180 -10.08 25.97 -24.10
N MET A 181 -9.82 25.69 -22.83
CA MET A 181 -8.73 26.21 -21.98
C MET A 181 -7.81 25.10 -21.49
N SER A 182 -7.91 23.87 -22.03
CA SER A 182 -7.12 22.71 -21.57
C SER A 182 -5.61 22.95 -21.60
N ASP A 183 -5.11 23.74 -22.55
CA ASP A 183 -3.68 24.02 -22.72
C ASP A 183 -3.17 25.20 -21.87
N ASP A 184 -4.07 25.98 -21.25
CA ASP A 184 -3.69 27.08 -20.37
C ASP A 184 -3.43 26.56 -18.95
N VAL A 185 -2.17 26.27 -18.64
CA VAL A 185 -1.73 25.75 -17.33
C VAL A 185 -2.01 26.70 -16.16
N THR A 186 -2.23 27.99 -16.43
CA THR A 186 -2.55 28.99 -15.40
C THR A 186 -4.05 29.16 -15.17
N PHE A 187 -4.87 28.61 -16.07
CA PHE A 187 -6.32 28.65 -15.93
C PHE A 187 -6.75 27.84 -14.71
N ILE A 188 -7.70 28.38 -13.94
CA ILE A 188 -8.16 27.77 -12.68
C ILE A 188 -8.67 26.34 -12.84
N GLY A 189 -9.20 25.98 -14.02
CA GLY A 189 -9.60 24.60 -14.33
C GLY A 189 -8.44 23.61 -14.42
N ASN A 190 -7.22 24.08 -14.70
CA ASN A 190 -5.99 23.29 -14.69
C ASN A 190 -5.28 23.26 -13.32
N VAL A 191 -5.61 24.20 -12.42
CA VAL A 191 -5.14 24.15 -11.02
C VAL A 191 -5.82 23.02 -10.25
N ASN A 192 -7.09 22.73 -10.56
CA ASN A 192 -7.83 21.66 -9.90
C ASN A 192 -7.45 20.25 -10.44
N PRO A 193 -6.94 19.35 -9.58
CA PRO A 193 -6.71 17.95 -9.95
C PRO A 193 -7.93 17.05 -9.75
N TYR A 194 -8.91 17.41 -8.90
CA TYR A 194 -10.07 16.56 -8.63
C TYR A 194 -11.08 16.59 -9.79
N ARG A 195 -11.29 15.45 -10.47
CA ARG A 195 -12.14 15.39 -11.68
C ARG A 195 -13.07 14.17 -11.67
N PHE A 196 -12.72 13.11 -12.41
CA PHE A 196 -13.49 11.88 -12.54
C PHE A 196 -13.70 11.19 -11.19
N ALA A 197 -14.95 10.86 -10.84
CA ALA A 197 -15.36 10.21 -9.59
C ALA A 197 -14.86 10.89 -8.30
N GLY A 198 -14.44 12.16 -8.37
CA GLY A 198 -13.77 12.85 -7.26
C GLY A 198 -12.35 12.33 -6.99
N PHE A 199 -11.68 11.75 -7.97
CA PHE A 199 -10.29 11.31 -7.88
C PHE A 199 -9.32 12.40 -8.35
N TYR A 200 -8.10 12.32 -7.83
CA TYR A 200 -7.02 13.28 -8.11
C TYR A 200 -6.35 12.94 -9.44
N PHE A 201 -6.36 13.82 -10.43
CA PHE A 201 -5.73 13.62 -11.74
C PHE A 201 -4.27 14.08 -11.74
N ASP A 202 -3.36 13.15 -11.99
CA ASP A 202 -1.94 13.39 -12.22
C ASP A 202 -1.70 13.62 -13.71
N LYS A 203 -1.69 14.89 -14.15
CA LYS A 203 -1.56 15.27 -15.57
C LYS A 203 -0.33 14.65 -16.24
N GLU A 204 0.78 14.57 -15.51
CA GLU A 204 2.05 14.04 -15.98
C GLU A 204 2.02 12.53 -16.26
N THR A 205 1.11 11.79 -15.62
CA THR A 205 0.91 10.36 -15.87
C THR A 205 -0.38 10.06 -16.65
N GLY A 206 -1.31 11.00 -16.68
CA GLY A 206 -2.67 10.79 -17.17
C GLY A 206 -3.51 9.88 -16.27
N TYR A 207 -3.06 9.58 -15.04
CA TYR A 207 -3.74 8.65 -14.13
C TYR A 207 -4.49 9.40 -13.02
N TYR A 208 -5.47 8.71 -12.43
CA TYR A 208 -6.28 9.21 -11.32
C TYR A 208 -5.87 8.55 -9.99
N TYR A 209 -5.25 9.28 -9.08
CA TYR A 209 -4.94 8.83 -7.74
C TYR A 209 -6.18 8.81 -6.81
N TYR A 210 -6.34 7.69 -6.11
CA TYR A 210 -7.36 7.46 -5.08
C TYR A 210 -6.78 6.61 -3.94
N GLY A 211 -6.35 7.26 -2.85
CA GLY A 211 -6.05 6.59 -1.58
C GLY A 211 -5.09 5.39 -1.67
N GLY A 212 -3.99 5.53 -2.42
CA GLY A 212 -3.00 4.46 -2.64
C GLY A 212 -3.20 3.63 -3.90
N ARG A 213 -4.22 3.95 -4.70
CA ARG A 213 -4.47 3.39 -6.03
C ARG A 213 -4.38 4.48 -7.11
N TYR A 214 -4.12 4.06 -8.33
CA TYR A 214 -4.09 4.91 -9.53
C TYR A 214 -5.03 4.34 -10.57
N TYR A 215 -5.81 5.13 -11.29
CA TYR A 215 -6.70 4.64 -12.34
C TYR A 215 -6.27 5.23 -13.68
N ASN A 216 -5.95 4.38 -14.65
CA ASN A 216 -5.69 4.79 -16.03
C ASN A 216 -7.02 4.86 -16.78
N PRO A 217 -7.46 6.05 -17.22
CA PRO A 217 -8.73 6.23 -17.91
C PRO A 217 -8.75 5.59 -19.31
N LEU A 218 -7.60 5.49 -19.98
CA LEU A 218 -7.48 4.91 -21.32
C LEU A 218 -7.58 3.38 -21.30
N SER A 219 -6.87 2.73 -20.39
CA SER A 219 -6.97 1.26 -20.23
C SER A 219 -8.13 0.83 -19.35
N ARG A 220 -8.72 1.76 -18.58
CA ARG A 220 -9.75 1.53 -17.55
C ARG A 220 -9.28 0.61 -16.43
N GLU A 221 -7.98 0.64 -16.15
CA GLU A 221 -7.34 -0.20 -15.14
C GLU A 221 -6.95 0.62 -13.92
N TYR A 222 -7.13 0.05 -12.73
CA TYR A 222 -6.56 0.63 -11.50
C TYR A 222 -5.22 -0.03 -11.22
N TYR A 223 -4.29 0.63 -10.52
CA TYR A 223 -2.96 0.18 -10.12
C TYR A 223 -2.79 0.43 -8.63
N ILE A 224 -2.31 -0.53 -7.84
CA ILE A 224 -2.01 -0.35 -6.41
C ILE A 224 -0.55 0.03 -6.25
N ASN A 225 -0.26 0.97 -5.35
CA ASN A 225 1.07 1.18 -4.82
C ASN A 225 1.51 -0.04 -3.97
N LYS A 226 2.09 -1.01 -4.67
CA LYS A 226 3.14 -1.96 -4.27
C LYS A 226 3.24 -3.00 -5.39
N ALA A 227 4.38 -3.05 -6.07
CA ALA A 227 4.66 -3.92 -7.21
C ALA A 227 3.61 -3.87 -8.34
N GLY A 228 3.34 -2.69 -8.93
CA GLY A 228 2.72 -2.58 -10.26
C GLY A 228 1.44 -3.39 -10.50
N ILE A 229 0.62 -3.60 -9.47
CA ILE A 229 -0.54 -4.48 -9.56
C ILE A 229 -1.70 -3.71 -10.13
N LYS A 230 -2.14 -4.06 -11.33
CA LYS A 230 -3.41 -3.62 -11.84
C LYS A 230 -4.55 -4.21 -10.98
N THR A 231 -5.24 -3.46 -10.12
CA THR A 231 -6.47 -3.95 -9.48
C THR A 231 -7.69 -3.07 -9.72
N HIS A 232 -8.39 -3.26 -10.83
CA HIS A 232 -9.77 -2.80 -11.02
C HIS A 232 -10.65 -3.01 -9.77
N GLU A 233 -11.40 -1.98 -9.38
CA GLU A 233 -12.64 -2.18 -8.63
C GLU A 233 -13.76 -2.49 -9.63
N GLY A 234 -14.49 -3.58 -9.38
CA GLY A 234 -15.54 -4.09 -10.29
C GLY A 234 -15.16 -5.30 -11.14
N MET A 235 -14.11 -6.05 -10.77
CA MET A 235 -13.63 -7.18 -11.57
C MET A 235 -14.63 -8.33 -11.67
N ASN A 236 -14.96 -8.69 -12.91
CA ASN A 236 -15.36 -10.06 -13.19
C ASN A 236 -14.22 -11.02 -12.77
N THR A 237 -14.54 -12.25 -12.37
CA THR A 237 -13.55 -13.21 -11.84
C THR A 237 -12.36 -13.46 -12.78
N ASN A 238 -12.55 -13.26 -14.09
CA ASN A 238 -11.50 -13.41 -15.09
C ASN A 238 -10.45 -12.29 -15.02
N SER A 239 -10.88 -11.03 -14.83
CA SER A 239 -9.96 -9.90 -14.67
C SER A 239 -9.14 -9.97 -13.37
N LEU A 240 -9.72 -10.45 -12.26
CA LEU A 240 -8.99 -10.55 -10.97
C LEU A 240 -7.92 -11.63 -11.01
N TYR A 241 -8.24 -12.76 -11.64
CA TYR A 241 -7.28 -13.83 -11.87
C TYR A 241 -6.12 -13.34 -12.75
N SER A 242 -6.41 -12.63 -13.85
CA SER A 242 -5.38 -12.05 -14.73
C SER A 242 -4.47 -11.04 -14.02
N SER A 243 -5.02 -10.22 -13.11
CA SER A 243 -4.23 -9.30 -12.28
C SER A 243 -3.28 -10.03 -11.33
N VAL A 244 -3.75 -11.13 -10.71
CA VAL A 244 -2.91 -11.97 -9.84
C VAL A 244 -1.82 -12.67 -10.65
N ASP A 245 -2.14 -13.21 -11.83
CA ASP A 245 -1.17 -13.81 -12.76
C ASP A 245 -0.07 -12.81 -13.14
N GLN A 246 -0.45 -11.58 -13.49
CA GLN A 246 0.51 -10.56 -13.90
C GLN A 246 1.42 -10.15 -12.73
N MET A 247 0.85 -9.93 -11.54
CA MET A 247 1.64 -9.62 -10.33
C MET A 247 2.63 -10.74 -10.01
N ALA A 248 2.18 -11.99 -10.03
CA ALA A 248 3.05 -13.13 -9.79
C ALA A 248 4.18 -13.21 -10.82
N ALA A 249 3.88 -12.97 -12.10
CA ALA A 249 4.90 -12.96 -13.15
C ALA A 249 5.96 -11.86 -12.95
N LEU A 250 5.54 -10.65 -12.57
CA LEU A 250 6.47 -9.54 -12.29
C LEU A 250 7.38 -9.85 -11.09
N LEU A 251 6.80 -10.33 -9.98
CA LEU A 251 7.58 -10.69 -8.79
C LEU A 251 8.52 -11.87 -9.03
N LEU A 252 8.15 -12.82 -9.90
CA LEU A 252 9.02 -13.93 -10.28
C LEU A 252 10.14 -13.52 -11.24
N ALA A 253 9.97 -12.42 -11.96
CA ALA A 253 11.01 -11.84 -12.82
C ALA A 253 11.95 -10.89 -12.05
N ASP A 254 11.50 -10.35 -10.92
CA ASP A 254 12.29 -9.46 -10.06
C ASP A 254 13.35 -10.24 -9.27
N SER A 255 14.62 -9.98 -9.59
CA SER A 255 15.76 -10.59 -8.90
C SER A 255 15.91 -10.18 -7.43
N SER A 256 15.20 -9.14 -6.98
CA SER A 256 15.17 -8.72 -5.58
C SER A 256 14.24 -9.58 -4.73
N PHE A 257 13.16 -10.10 -5.34
CA PHE A 257 12.09 -10.79 -4.63
C PHE A 257 12.46 -12.24 -4.27
N GLY A 258 12.32 -12.60 -2.98
CA GLY A 258 12.69 -13.93 -2.51
C GLY A 258 14.20 -14.11 -2.33
N ASN A 259 14.98 -13.03 -2.37
CA ASN A 259 16.42 -13.09 -2.18
C ASN A 259 16.83 -13.82 -0.89
N ALA A 260 17.95 -14.54 -0.96
CA ALA A 260 18.43 -15.35 0.15
C ALA A 260 18.90 -14.47 1.33
N ILE A 261 18.25 -14.62 2.48
CA ILE A 261 18.65 -13.99 3.74
C ILE A 261 19.51 -14.99 4.51
N THR A 262 20.80 -15.05 4.16
CA THR A 262 21.72 -16.10 4.64
C THR A 262 22.03 -15.97 6.13
N THR A 263 22.14 -14.74 6.64
CA THR A 263 22.38 -14.46 8.07
C THR A 263 21.07 -14.41 8.85
N TYR A 264 20.97 -15.21 9.91
CA TYR A 264 19.82 -15.15 10.81
C TYR A 264 19.96 -14.01 11.80
N ASN A 265 18.88 -13.25 11.98
CA ASN A 265 18.61 -12.46 13.17
C ASN A 265 17.13 -12.63 13.55
N GLU A 266 16.72 -12.30 14.78
CA GLU A 266 15.35 -12.52 15.24
C GLU A 266 14.30 -11.69 14.49
N SER A 267 14.74 -10.63 13.80
CA SER A 267 13.95 -9.65 13.06
C SER A 267 14.18 -9.73 11.54
N TRP A 268 14.67 -10.87 11.02
CA TRP A 268 15.09 -11.00 9.62
C TRP A 268 13.98 -10.66 8.61
N TYR A 269 12.73 -10.79 9.04
CA TYR A 269 11.53 -10.53 8.26
C TYR A 269 11.11 -9.05 8.21
N GLU A 270 11.71 -8.16 9.00
CA GLU A 270 11.24 -6.76 9.16
C GLU A 270 11.30 -5.94 7.88
N SER A 271 12.32 -6.15 7.05
CA SER A 271 12.46 -5.46 5.75
C SER A 271 11.56 -6.05 4.65
N ASN A 272 10.95 -7.21 4.88
CA ASN A 272 10.11 -7.85 3.88
C ASN A 272 8.73 -7.24 3.96
N ASP A 273 8.09 -7.17 2.82
CA ASP A 273 6.76 -6.63 2.72
C ASP A 273 5.69 -7.73 2.99
N SER A 274 4.40 -7.38 3.10
CA SER A 274 3.30 -8.36 3.32
C SER A 274 3.16 -9.47 2.28
N VAL A 275 3.53 -9.21 1.02
CA VAL A 275 3.45 -10.17 -0.10
C VAL A 275 4.64 -11.11 -0.03
N GLU A 276 5.84 -10.56 0.12
CA GLU A 276 7.05 -11.36 0.24
C GLU A 276 7.01 -12.26 1.48
N ILE A 277 6.63 -11.71 2.64
CA ILE A 277 6.63 -12.50 3.88
C ILE A 277 5.60 -13.64 3.86
N SER A 278 4.45 -13.43 3.22
CA SER A 278 3.45 -14.49 3.08
C SER A 278 3.82 -15.51 2.00
N ALA A 279 4.53 -15.12 0.93
CA ALA A 279 5.09 -16.08 -0.03
C ALA A 279 6.17 -16.96 0.63
N ARG A 280 7.08 -16.35 1.39
CA ARG A 280 8.11 -17.06 2.19
C ARG A 280 7.48 -18.01 3.21
N LEU A 281 6.42 -17.58 3.88
CA LEU A 281 5.66 -18.41 4.82
C LEU A 281 5.04 -19.61 4.12
N ILE A 282 4.24 -19.40 3.06
CA ILE A 282 3.55 -20.49 2.35
C ILE A 282 4.55 -21.50 1.81
N TYR A 283 5.67 -21.02 1.25
CA TYR A 283 6.76 -21.87 0.77
C TYR A 283 7.38 -22.68 1.92
N ALA A 284 7.73 -22.04 3.03
CA ALA A 284 8.42 -22.69 4.13
C ALA A 284 7.55 -23.70 4.89
N GLU A 285 6.24 -23.44 4.98
CA GLU A 285 5.26 -24.34 5.62
C GLU A 285 4.96 -25.57 4.77
N ASN A 286 5.08 -25.48 3.43
CA ASN A 286 5.14 -26.66 2.57
C ASN A 286 5.76 -26.40 1.19
N ASN A 287 7.02 -26.81 0.99
CA ASN A 287 7.71 -26.76 -0.30
C ASN A 287 7.81 -28.13 -1.01
N VAL A 288 7.25 -29.19 -0.42
CA VAL A 288 7.30 -30.56 -0.96
C VAL A 288 5.94 -30.98 -1.50
N ASN A 289 4.89 -30.87 -0.67
CA ASN A 289 3.53 -31.22 -1.05
C ASN A 289 2.72 -29.96 -1.38
N LEU A 290 2.72 -29.61 -2.66
CA LEU A 290 2.07 -28.40 -3.15
C LEU A 290 0.54 -28.41 -2.99
N THR A 291 -0.06 -29.56 -2.68
CA THR A 291 -1.51 -29.69 -2.44
C THR A 291 -1.95 -28.89 -1.20
N ASP A 292 -1.05 -28.68 -0.24
CA ASP A 292 -1.37 -28.01 1.02
C ASP A 292 -1.20 -26.49 0.98
N GLN A 293 -0.39 -25.96 0.05
CA GLN A 293 -0.15 -24.52 -0.06
C GLN A 293 -1.44 -23.68 -0.15
N PRO A 294 -2.47 -24.07 -0.93
CA PRO A 294 -3.77 -23.38 -0.91
C PRO A 294 -4.43 -23.40 0.47
N GLY A 295 -4.31 -24.50 1.23
CA GLY A 295 -4.81 -24.59 2.60
C GLY A 295 -4.12 -23.61 3.55
N ILE A 296 -2.79 -23.46 3.42
CA ILE A 296 -2.00 -22.50 4.20
C ILE A 296 -2.45 -21.06 3.88
N ALA A 297 -2.67 -20.75 2.59
CA ALA A 297 -3.20 -19.47 2.17
C ALA A 297 -4.59 -19.19 2.76
N TRP A 298 -5.48 -20.19 2.76
CA TRP A 298 -6.79 -20.10 3.42
C TRP A 298 -6.69 -19.88 4.93
N VAL A 299 -5.68 -20.44 5.60
CA VAL A 299 -5.45 -20.17 7.04
C VAL A 299 -5.08 -18.70 7.27
N LEU A 300 -4.27 -18.08 6.41
CA LEU A 300 -3.96 -16.65 6.50
C LEU A 300 -5.23 -15.79 6.33
N ILE A 301 -6.06 -16.10 5.33
CA ILE A 301 -7.34 -15.43 5.09
C ILE A 301 -8.30 -15.63 6.28
N ASN A 302 -8.37 -16.84 6.83
CA ASN A 302 -9.22 -17.14 7.97
C ASN A 302 -8.77 -16.40 9.24
N ARG A 303 -7.46 -16.33 9.49
CA ARG A 303 -6.90 -15.55 10.61
C ARG A 303 -7.14 -14.05 10.46
N TYR A 304 -7.03 -13.52 9.24
CA TYR A 304 -7.36 -12.12 8.95
C TYR A 304 -8.83 -11.82 9.30
N ASN A 305 -9.74 -12.65 8.80
CA ASN A 305 -11.17 -12.48 9.03
C ASN A 305 -11.59 -12.78 10.48
N ALA A 306 -10.83 -13.61 11.21
CA ALA A 306 -11.04 -13.83 12.64
C ALA A 306 -10.76 -12.57 13.48
N ASN A 307 -9.95 -11.64 12.96
CA ASN A 307 -9.53 -10.40 13.63
C ASN A 307 -9.12 -10.60 15.10
N SER A 308 -8.39 -11.69 15.37
CA SER A 308 -7.98 -12.02 16.74
C SER A 308 -6.56 -11.52 17.00
N SER A 309 -6.36 -10.87 18.15
CA SER A 309 -5.03 -10.45 18.61
C SER A 309 -4.09 -11.63 18.85
N THR A 310 -4.63 -12.83 19.09
CA THR A 310 -3.89 -14.10 19.12
C THR A 310 -3.12 -14.31 17.83
N PHE A 311 -3.74 -13.99 16.69
CA PHE A 311 -3.14 -14.15 15.37
C PHE A 311 -2.44 -12.90 14.87
N GLY A 312 -2.60 -11.73 15.47
CA GLY A 312 -2.03 -10.47 14.95
C GLY A 312 -3.04 -9.53 14.29
N GLY A 313 -4.35 -9.78 14.44
CA GLY A 313 -5.43 -8.91 13.98
C GLY A 313 -5.65 -8.92 12.47
N GLN A 314 -6.23 -7.86 11.93
CA GLN A 314 -6.51 -7.69 10.49
C GLN A 314 -5.27 -7.19 9.70
N SER A 315 -4.15 -7.89 9.81
CA SER A 315 -2.95 -7.63 8.99
C SER A 315 -2.25 -8.93 8.62
N ILE A 316 -2.14 -9.22 7.32
CA ILE A 316 -1.45 -10.42 6.83
C ILE A 316 0.01 -10.43 7.28
N TYR A 317 0.66 -9.26 7.27
CA TYR A 317 2.03 -9.12 7.76
C TYR A 317 2.12 -9.51 9.24
N ASN A 318 1.27 -8.92 10.09
CA ASN A 318 1.28 -9.22 11.52
C ASN A 318 0.88 -10.68 11.81
N ILE A 319 0.03 -11.27 10.97
CA ILE A 319 -0.32 -12.68 11.05
C ILE A 319 0.87 -13.59 10.76
N ALA A 320 1.60 -13.31 9.69
CA ALA A 320 2.77 -14.08 9.30
C ALA A 320 3.90 -13.96 10.33
N THR A 321 4.09 -12.77 10.91
CA THR A 321 5.20 -12.47 11.82
C THR A 321 4.86 -12.62 13.30
N LYS A 322 3.62 -13.00 13.64
CA LYS A 322 3.22 -13.19 15.04
C LYS A 322 4.07 -14.28 15.70
N LYS A 323 4.80 -13.90 16.75
CA LYS A 323 5.65 -14.80 17.54
C LYS A 323 4.89 -16.06 17.96
N TYR A 324 5.52 -17.21 17.78
CA TYR A 324 4.98 -18.55 18.08
C TYR A 324 3.76 -19.00 17.24
N GLN A 325 3.32 -18.24 16.24
CA GLN A 325 2.20 -18.64 15.39
C GLN A 325 2.63 -19.35 14.10
N PHE A 326 3.78 -18.95 13.53
CA PHE A 326 4.43 -19.59 12.39
C PHE A 326 5.93 -19.67 12.65
N SER A 327 6.42 -20.84 13.06
CA SER A 327 7.85 -20.99 13.40
C SER A 327 8.77 -20.82 12.20
N SER A 328 8.24 -21.03 11.00
CA SER A 328 8.92 -20.74 9.74
C SER A 328 9.31 -19.26 9.57
N ILE A 329 8.58 -18.34 10.21
CA ILE A 329 8.86 -16.90 10.17
C ILE A 329 9.43 -16.40 11.49
N HIS A 330 8.68 -16.58 12.59
CA HIS A 330 9.05 -16.12 13.92
C HIS A 330 8.97 -17.27 14.95
N PRO A 331 10.02 -18.11 15.06
CA PRO A 331 10.06 -19.31 15.91
C PRO A 331 10.06 -19.02 17.42
N GLY A 332 10.20 -17.76 17.83
CA GLY A 332 10.49 -17.41 19.21
C GLY A 332 11.77 -18.10 19.68
N THR A 333 11.66 -19.03 20.62
CA THR A 333 12.81 -19.74 21.22
C THR A 333 13.32 -20.92 20.40
N ASP A 334 12.59 -21.36 19.37
CA ASP A 334 12.90 -22.61 18.65
C ASP A 334 14.08 -22.47 17.66
N GLY A 335 14.62 -21.26 17.51
CA GLY A 335 15.91 -20.99 16.89
C GLY A 335 15.91 -20.87 15.35
N ALA A 336 17.07 -20.52 14.81
CA ALA A 336 17.26 -20.12 13.41
C ALA A 336 16.90 -21.19 12.36
N ASN A 337 16.97 -22.47 12.72
CA ASN A 337 16.78 -23.58 11.77
C ASN A 337 15.35 -23.67 11.23
N GLN A 338 14.35 -23.32 12.03
CA GLN A 338 12.94 -23.31 11.63
C GLN A 338 12.70 -22.34 10.47
N THR A 339 13.45 -21.23 10.42
CA THR A 339 13.29 -20.16 9.43
C THR A 339 14.01 -20.40 8.11
N LYS A 340 14.81 -21.47 8.02
CA LYS A 340 15.77 -21.66 6.91
C LYS A 340 15.08 -21.62 5.54
N HIS A 341 13.97 -22.34 5.39
CA HIS A 341 13.24 -22.39 4.12
C HIS A 341 12.56 -21.07 3.75
N ALA A 342 12.14 -20.28 4.75
CA ALA A 342 11.56 -18.96 4.50
C ALA A 342 12.62 -17.93 4.12
N ARG A 343 13.79 -17.98 4.77
CA ARG A 343 14.91 -17.09 4.49
C ARG A 343 15.61 -17.38 3.17
N VAL A 344 15.70 -18.65 2.80
CA VAL A 344 16.41 -19.11 1.60
C VAL A 344 15.47 -19.98 0.75
N PRO A 345 14.46 -19.38 0.10
CA PRO A 345 13.58 -20.11 -0.80
C PRO A 345 14.33 -20.55 -2.07
N GLU A 346 13.94 -21.69 -2.64
CA GLU A 346 14.42 -22.11 -3.96
C GLU A 346 13.59 -21.37 -5.02
N THR A 347 14.05 -20.19 -5.42
CA THR A 347 13.26 -19.27 -6.27
C THR A 347 12.98 -19.82 -7.66
N SER A 348 13.76 -20.80 -8.12
CA SER A 348 13.54 -21.51 -9.39
C SER A 348 12.47 -22.62 -9.30
N SER A 349 12.00 -22.97 -8.11
CA SER A 349 11.08 -24.09 -7.91
C SER A 349 9.62 -23.73 -8.20
N SER A 350 8.86 -24.70 -8.71
CA SER A 350 7.40 -24.58 -8.85
C SER A 350 6.70 -24.36 -7.50
N ALA A 351 7.30 -24.84 -6.41
CA ALA A 351 6.84 -24.59 -5.05
C ALA A 351 6.89 -23.10 -4.69
N TRP A 352 7.98 -22.42 -5.04
CA TRP A 352 8.11 -20.98 -4.86
C TRP A 352 7.13 -20.23 -5.75
N SER A 353 7.09 -20.52 -7.06
CA SER A 353 6.19 -19.86 -8.00
C SER A 353 4.72 -19.93 -7.56
N LYS A 354 4.29 -21.08 -7.03
CA LYS A 354 2.94 -21.25 -6.50
C LYS A 354 2.71 -20.46 -5.20
N SER A 355 3.69 -20.41 -4.29
CA SER A 355 3.62 -19.57 -3.09
C SER A 355 3.53 -18.08 -3.40
N VAL A 356 4.29 -17.60 -4.40
CA VAL A 356 4.20 -16.22 -4.87
C VAL A 356 2.79 -15.93 -5.39
N TRP A 357 2.26 -16.79 -6.26
CA TRP A 357 0.91 -16.61 -6.79
C TRP A 357 -0.17 -16.57 -5.71
N LEU A 358 -0.10 -17.48 -4.73
CA LEU A 358 -1.03 -17.52 -3.60
C LEU A 358 -0.92 -16.25 -2.72
N SER A 359 0.29 -15.75 -2.52
CA SER A 359 0.51 -14.47 -1.83
C SER A 359 -0.08 -13.29 -2.60
N CYS A 360 0.08 -13.25 -3.93
CA CYS A 360 -0.57 -12.26 -4.80
C CYS A 360 -2.09 -12.33 -4.69
N ALA A 361 -2.68 -13.53 -4.65
CA ALA A 361 -4.12 -13.71 -4.46
C ALA A 361 -4.59 -13.19 -3.09
N ILE A 362 -3.81 -13.43 -2.03
CA ILE A 362 -4.07 -12.85 -0.70
C ILE A 362 -3.95 -11.32 -0.77
N SER A 363 -3.00 -10.77 -1.51
CA SER A 363 -2.86 -9.33 -1.71
C SER A 363 -4.09 -8.72 -2.40
N ALA A 364 -4.62 -9.40 -3.41
CA ALA A 364 -5.76 -8.93 -4.20
C ALA A 364 -7.07 -8.87 -3.40
N THR A 365 -7.33 -9.82 -2.49
CA THR A 365 -8.56 -9.81 -1.68
C THR A 365 -8.42 -10.57 -0.37
N LYS A 366 -9.08 -10.04 0.67
CA LYS A 366 -9.16 -10.65 2.01
C LYS A 366 -10.57 -11.15 2.31
N ASP A 367 -11.52 -10.86 1.42
CA ASP A 367 -12.90 -11.34 1.51
C ASP A 367 -12.96 -12.82 1.12
N ARG A 368 -13.55 -13.66 1.98
CA ARG A 368 -13.55 -15.13 1.77
C ARG A 368 -14.27 -15.55 0.48
N PRO A 369 -15.49 -15.08 0.16
CA PRO A 369 -16.14 -15.35 -1.12
C PRO A 369 -15.28 -14.99 -2.33
N THR A 370 -14.71 -13.79 -2.35
CA THR A 370 -13.87 -13.33 -3.47
C THR A 370 -12.57 -14.13 -3.55
N PHE A 371 -11.94 -14.42 -2.41
CA PHE A 371 -10.74 -15.25 -2.38
C PHE A 371 -11.01 -16.67 -2.91
N ALA A 372 -12.20 -17.23 -2.65
CA ALA A 372 -12.60 -18.54 -3.17
C ALA A 372 -12.72 -18.60 -4.69
N THR A 373 -12.92 -17.46 -5.37
CA THR A 373 -12.92 -17.42 -6.84
C THR A 373 -11.51 -17.47 -7.43
N LEU A 374 -10.50 -17.03 -6.67
CA LEU A 374 -9.08 -17.10 -7.06
C LEU A 374 -8.44 -18.41 -6.62
N VAL A 375 -8.65 -18.78 -5.36
CA VAL A 375 -8.11 -19.98 -4.72
C VAL A 375 -9.28 -20.84 -4.26
N PRO A 376 -9.82 -21.72 -5.14
CA PRO A 376 -10.90 -22.61 -4.79
C PRO A 376 -10.59 -23.35 -3.49
N LYS A 377 -11.57 -23.36 -2.59
CA LYS A 377 -11.39 -23.92 -1.26
C LYS A 377 -11.08 -25.42 -1.36
N PRO A 378 -9.93 -25.89 -0.86
CA PRO A 378 -9.62 -27.31 -0.90
C PRO A 378 -10.63 -28.13 -0.11
N THR A 379 -10.94 -29.35 -0.57
CA THR A 379 -11.90 -30.24 0.10
C THR A 379 -11.61 -30.37 1.59
N GLY A 380 -12.59 -30.04 2.43
CA GLY A 380 -12.51 -30.12 3.89
C GLY A 380 -11.93 -28.88 4.58
N ILE A 381 -11.32 -27.95 3.83
CA ILE A 381 -11.04 -26.61 4.35
C ILE A 381 -12.35 -25.83 4.43
N ASP A 382 -12.50 -25.04 5.46
CA ASP A 382 -13.52 -24.03 5.69
C ASP A 382 -12.90 -22.84 6.44
N LYS A 383 -13.09 -22.76 7.77
CA LYS A 383 -12.63 -21.67 8.64
C LYS A 383 -11.50 -22.09 9.59
N GLN A 384 -10.76 -23.15 9.25
CA GLN A 384 -9.59 -23.58 10.02
C GLN A 384 -8.59 -22.42 10.10
N CYS A 385 -8.12 -22.14 11.32
CA CYS A 385 -7.09 -21.15 11.62
C CYS A 385 -5.76 -21.81 12.03
N TYR A 386 -5.70 -23.14 12.05
CA TYR A 386 -4.55 -23.89 12.54
C TYR A 386 -4.20 -25.01 11.58
N PHE A 387 -2.91 -25.31 11.51
CA PHE A 387 -2.42 -26.56 10.96
C PHE A 387 -1.12 -26.96 11.65
N VAL A 388 -0.73 -28.21 11.45
CA VAL A 388 0.57 -28.73 11.87
C VAL A 388 1.02 -29.83 10.90
N GLY A 389 2.32 -29.93 10.64
CA GLY A 389 2.87 -31.00 9.81
C GLY A 389 2.46 -32.39 10.31
N VAL A 390 2.06 -33.28 9.41
CA VAL A 390 1.50 -34.60 9.71
C VAL A 390 2.48 -35.48 10.50
N ALA A 391 3.79 -35.31 10.29
CA ALA A 391 4.82 -35.97 11.06
C ALA A 391 4.73 -35.60 12.55
N LEU A 392 4.64 -34.29 12.84
CA LEU A 392 4.47 -33.80 14.21
C LEU A 392 3.07 -34.15 14.76
N ALA A 393 2.03 -34.06 13.94
CA ALA A 393 0.68 -34.46 14.31
C ALA A 393 0.65 -35.93 14.78
N SER A 394 1.38 -36.83 14.12
CA SER A 394 1.40 -38.26 14.46
C SER A 394 1.94 -38.58 15.86
N VAL A 395 2.69 -37.65 16.46
CA VAL A 395 3.25 -37.80 17.81
C VAL A 395 2.66 -36.85 18.84
N THR A 396 1.97 -35.78 18.41
CA THR A 396 1.38 -34.76 19.30
C THR A 396 -0.14 -34.82 19.38
N MET A 397 -0.82 -35.40 18.39
CA MET A 397 -2.26 -35.60 18.41
C MET A 397 -2.63 -36.97 18.98
N SER A 398 -3.83 -37.04 19.58
CA SER A 398 -4.41 -38.28 20.09
C SER A 398 -5.91 -38.30 19.86
N THR A 399 -6.54 -39.46 20.10
CA THR A 399 -8.02 -39.59 20.08
C THR A 399 -8.52 -39.73 21.52
N SER A 400 -9.47 -38.90 21.91
CA SER A 400 -10.14 -38.94 23.21
C SER A 400 -11.63 -38.61 23.05
N GLY A 401 -12.51 -39.40 23.67
CA GLY A 401 -13.95 -39.16 23.65
C GLY A 401 -14.58 -39.11 22.25
N GLY A 402 -14.01 -39.82 21.27
CA GLY A 402 -14.48 -39.81 19.88
C GLY A 402 -14.01 -38.62 19.04
N SER A 403 -13.13 -37.78 19.58
CA SER A 403 -12.59 -36.59 18.91
C SER A 403 -11.06 -36.62 18.90
N LEU A 404 -10.46 -35.89 17.96
CA LEU A 404 -9.03 -35.63 17.99
C LEU A 404 -8.71 -34.53 19.02
N VAL A 405 -7.54 -34.66 19.64
CA VAL A 405 -7.02 -33.74 20.65
C VAL A 405 -5.61 -33.31 20.24
N TYR A 406 -5.33 -32.01 20.36
CA TYR A 406 -4.01 -31.41 20.14
C TYR A 406 -3.72 -30.41 21.26
N ASN A 407 -2.51 -30.45 21.84
CA ASN A 407 -2.11 -29.64 23.00
C ASN A 407 -3.14 -29.67 24.15
N GLY A 408 -3.68 -30.86 24.44
CA GLY A 408 -4.66 -31.07 25.52
C GLY A 408 -6.08 -30.56 25.23
N SER A 409 -6.33 -29.98 24.05
CA SER A 409 -7.62 -29.41 23.67
C SER A 409 -8.28 -30.18 22.53
N THR A 410 -9.59 -30.33 22.60
CA THR A 410 -10.37 -31.01 21.54
C THR A 410 -10.40 -30.16 20.27
N ILE A 411 -10.08 -30.77 19.12
CA ILE A 411 -10.09 -30.11 17.81
C ILE A 411 -11.23 -30.62 16.94
N LYS A 412 -11.67 -29.79 16.00
CA LYS A 412 -12.78 -30.04 15.08
C LYS A 412 -12.40 -29.68 13.64
N ASN A 413 -13.22 -30.12 12.69
CA ASN A 413 -13.04 -29.89 11.25
C ASN A 413 -11.65 -30.31 10.76
N VAL A 414 -11.14 -31.44 11.27
CA VAL A 414 -9.78 -31.89 10.99
C VAL A 414 -9.70 -32.43 9.56
N CYS A 415 -8.74 -31.92 8.78
CA CYS A 415 -8.60 -32.23 7.36
C CYS A 415 -7.14 -32.51 6.97
N LEU A 416 -6.95 -33.48 6.07
CA LEU A 416 -5.76 -33.67 5.24
C LEU A 416 -6.20 -33.44 3.80
N ILE A 417 -5.72 -32.35 3.19
CA ILE A 417 -6.19 -31.92 1.87
C ILE A 417 -5.93 -33.01 0.83
N GLY A 418 -6.95 -33.29 0.01
CA GLY A 418 -6.90 -34.33 -1.01
C GLY A 418 -6.99 -35.77 -0.48
N ILE A 419 -7.03 -35.98 0.83
CA ILE A 419 -7.06 -37.30 1.47
C ILE A 419 -8.35 -37.54 2.23
N SER A 420 -8.67 -36.70 3.22
CA SER A 420 -9.83 -36.91 4.10
C SER A 420 -10.22 -35.62 4.82
N SER A 421 -11.51 -35.48 5.10
CA SER A 421 -12.10 -34.33 5.80
C SER A 421 -12.93 -34.80 6.98
N ASN A 422 -13.15 -33.92 7.96
CA ASN A 422 -13.89 -34.21 9.20
C ASN A 422 -13.36 -35.44 9.95
N MET A 423 -12.04 -35.58 10.02
CA MET A 423 -11.40 -36.71 10.68
C MET A 423 -11.60 -36.66 12.20
N THR A 424 -11.93 -37.81 12.78
CA THR A 424 -12.11 -37.99 14.23
C THR A 424 -11.12 -38.98 14.85
N THR A 425 -10.30 -39.64 14.03
CA THR A 425 -9.35 -40.67 14.46
C THR A 425 -7.97 -40.45 13.86
N MET A 426 -6.94 -41.01 14.51
CA MET A 426 -5.53 -40.92 14.05
C MET A 426 -5.22 -41.76 12.80
N THR A 427 -6.17 -42.50 12.25
CA THR A 427 -5.96 -43.48 11.16
C THR A 427 -5.25 -42.87 9.94
N TYR A 428 -5.75 -41.75 9.42
CA TYR A 428 -5.13 -41.09 8.27
C TYR A 428 -3.84 -40.37 8.64
N ILE A 429 -3.77 -39.71 9.80
CA ILE A 429 -2.55 -39.05 10.27
C ILE A 429 -1.39 -40.05 10.35
N ASN A 430 -1.62 -41.23 10.94
CA ASN A 430 -0.61 -42.28 11.06
C ASN A 430 -0.23 -42.90 9.71
N LYS A 431 -1.20 -43.05 8.79
CA LYS A 431 -0.96 -43.58 7.43
C LYS A 431 -0.09 -42.63 6.59
N TYR A 432 -0.25 -41.32 6.75
CA TYR A 432 0.41 -40.29 5.94
C TYR A 432 1.55 -39.56 6.66
N LYS A 433 1.94 -39.99 7.87
CA LYS A 433 2.96 -39.33 8.72
C LYS A 433 4.32 -39.05 8.06
N ASN A 434 4.67 -39.78 7.01
CA ASN A 434 5.92 -39.63 6.26
C ASN A 434 5.73 -38.95 4.90
N GLN A 435 4.58 -38.30 4.63
CA GLN A 435 4.21 -37.80 3.30
C GLN A 435 4.06 -36.27 3.22
N TYR A 436 4.77 -35.50 4.06
CA TYR A 436 4.85 -34.03 4.01
C TYR A 436 3.50 -33.29 3.93
N TYR A 437 2.42 -33.88 4.44
CA TYR A 437 1.12 -33.20 4.55
C TYR A 437 1.07 -32.32 5.80
N ASN A 438 0.12 -31.38 5.81
CA ASN A 438 -0.31 -30.59 6.95
C ASN A 438 -1.72 -31.03 7.36
N VAL A 439 -1.91 -31.21 8.67
CA VAL A 439 -3.22 -31.48 9.27
C VAL A 439 -3.84 -30.14 9.64
N PHE A 440 -4.90 -29.73 8.94
CA PHE A 440 -5.63 -28.49 9.17
C PHE A 440 -6.77 -28.71 10.16
N PHE A 441 -7.00 -27.79 11.10
CA PHE A 441 -8.04 -27.92 12.12
C PHE A 441 -8.47 -26.58 12.75
N SER A 442 -9.53 -26.63 13.55
CA SER A 442 -9.92 -25.58 14.50
C SER A 442 -9.97 -26.15 15.91
N TYR A 443 -9.74 -25.35 16.95
CA TYR A 443 -10.08 -25.78 18.30
C TYR A 443 -11.60 -25.74 18.50
N SER A 444 -12.11 -26.62 19.34
CA SER A 444 -13.56 -26.70 19.58
C SER A 444 -14.12 -25.42 20.21
N THR A 445 -13.29 -24.74 21.01
CA THR A 445 -13.56 -23.45 21.66
C THR A 445 -13.53 -22.25 20.74
N ASP A 446 -13.01 -22.39 19.51
CA ASP A 446 -12.94 -21.28 18.57
C ASP A 446 -14.34 -20.93 18.07
N ASN A 447 -14.64 -19.63 18.13
CA ASN A 447 -15.89 -19.01 17.68
C ASN A 447 -15.65 -17.92 16.62
N TYR A 448 -14.58 -18.01 15.83
CA TYR A 448 -14.16 -17.00 14.84
C TYR A 448 -15.02 -16.97 13.55
N PHE A 449 -16.33 -17.19 13.69
CA PHE A 449 -17.26 -17.47 12.58
C PHE A 449 -17.88 -16.25 11.96
#